data_AF-A0A357KM14-F1
#
_entry.id   AF-A0A357KM14-F1
#
_cell.length_a   1.000
_cell.length_b   1.000
_cell.length_c   1.000
_cell.angle_alpha   90.00
_cell.angle_beta   90.00
_cell.angle_gamma   90.00
#
_symmetry.space_group_name_H-M   'P 1'
#
loop_
_entity.id
_entity.type
_entity.pdbx_description
1 polymer ?
#
loop_
_entity_poly.entity_id
_entity_poly.type
_entity_poly.pdbx_seq_one_letter_code
_entity_poly.pdbx_strand_id
1 'polypeptide(L)'
;MLQIMSVWNSLEPRRRVVVVMASIAVFAAVMMLSRVATSPGMSLLYAGLESSAAGDVIATLEQQGVSYEVRGGAIFVESNKRDSLRMTLASEGLPANSTAGYELLDSLSGFGTTSQMFDAAYWRAKEGELARTITANPNIRGARVHIASPSSQPFRRKIKTTASVTVTTGSGSLSTVHAKALKFLVASAVSGLLPEDVSVIDAQGGLILGVEDAQSGLDGSQDRAAELKKNVQRLLESRVGYGNAVVEISLETVTDRESIIEKTFDPDSRVVISTDTQELSTASEDKGGASVSVASNLPEEDGSSEKKSSSNNTETRERVNYEVSETQREILKSPGEIKRLTVAVLVDGSREKDDTGAQVFVPRSAEELAELKELVAAAVGYNQERGDVITLKSMEFKPIAEQGSSPPASIMQSLNLNIMSIIQIAVLAIVALVLGLFVVRPILKSKAVPAMNELPAPDISAINSAEITSLDSDGASLPALTGEIESGGLNLPEMSTVSDFDLPELNMAPMADFPIANGMGSNPTDPVARLKQMIEERQDERVEV
;
A
#
# COMPACT_ATOMS: atom_id res chain seq x y z
N MET A 1 55.41 55.30 8.59
CA MET A 1 54.32 56.30 8.39
C MET A 1 54.63 57.35 7.33
N LEU A 2 55.88 57.80 7.13
CA LEU A 2 56.20 58.90 6.19
C LEU A 2 56.04 58.56 4.69
N GLN A 3 56.13 57.29 4.29
CA GLN A 3 55.93 56.87 2.89
C GLN A 3 54.45 56.85 2.46
N ILE A 4 53.51 56.72 3.40
CA ILE A 4 52.07 56.72 3.09
C ILE A 4 51.59 58.16 2.81
N MET A 5 52.15 59.15 3.52
CA MET A 5 51.82 60.56 3.32
C MET A 5 52.34 61.13 1.98
N SER A 6 53.50 60.68 1.49
CA SER A 6 54.05 61.15 0.20
C SER A 6 53.29 60.58 -1.00
N VAL A 7 52.83 59.34 -0.91
CA VAL A 7 51.94 58.72 -1.91
C VAL A 7 50.54 59.36 -1.87
N TRP A 8 50.05 59.72 -0.68
CA TRP A 8 48.74 60.38 -0.51
C TRP A 8 48.68 61.80 -1.10
N ASN A 9 49.79 62.54 -1.07
CA ASN A 9 49.87 63.92 -1.60
C ASN A 9 50.30 64.01 -3.07
N SER A 10 50.70 62.90 -3.71
CA SER A 10 51.04 62.83 -5.14
C SER A 10 49.89 62.34 -6.03
N LEU A 11 48.73 62.02 -5.44
CA LEU A 11 47.53 61.56 -6.13
C LEU A 11 46.62 62.74 -6.51
N GLU A 12 46.17 62.79 -7.78
CA GLU A 12 45.16 63.75 -8.24
C GLU A 12 43.91 63.74 -7.33
N PRO A 13 43.26 64.88 -7.07
CA PRO A 13 42.12 64.97 -6.15
C PRO A 13 40.96 64.03 -6.52
N ARG A 14 40.76 63.74 -7.83
CA ARG A 14 39.80 62.73 -8.30
C ARG A 14 40.16 61.30 -7.85
N ARG A 15 41.44 60.94 -7.86
CA ARG A 15 41.91 59.61 -7.43
C ARG A 15 41.79 59.43 -5.92
N ARG A 16 41.98 60.50 -5.13
CA ARG A 16 41.79 60.47 -3.66
C ARG A 16 40.34 60.14 -3.29
N VAL A 17 39.35 60.73 -3.97
CA VAL A 17 37.92 60.43 -3.74
C VAL A 17 37.59 58.97 -4.10
N VAL A 18 38.13 58.46 -5.22
CA VAL A 18 37.91 57.06 -5.63
C VAL A 18 38.50 56.07 -4.62
N VAL A 19 39.70 56.33 -4.08
CA VAL A 19 40.32 55.46 -3.07
C VAL A 19 39.51 55.46 -1.78
N VAL A 20 39.02 56.61 -1.31
CA VAL A 20 38.17 56.69 -0.10
C VAL A 20 36.85 55.94 -0.30
N MET A 21 36.18 56.12 -1.44
CA MET A 21 34.95 55.39 -1.77
C MET A 21 35.18 53.88 -1.88
N ALA A 22 36.30 53.46 -2.48
CA ALA A 22 36.66 52.05 -2.57
C ALA A 22 36.93 51.44 -1.17
N SER A 23 37.61 52.16 -0.28
CA SER A 23 37.82 51.71 1.11
C SER A 23 36.51 51.58 1.88
N ILE A 24 35.58 52.53 1.72
CA ILE A 24 34.26 52.45 2.35
C ILE A 24 33.45 51.27 1.80
N ALA A 25 33.47 51.06 0.47
CA ALA A 25 32.78 49.93 -0.16
C ALA A 25 33.34 48.57 0.31
N VAL A 26 34.67 48.45 0.43
CA VAL A 26 35.32 47.25 0.98
C VAL A 26 34.94 47.05 2.45
N PHE A 27 34.94 48.11 3.26
CA PHE A 27 34.53 48.03 4.66
C PHE A 27 33.06 47.60 4.80
N ALA A 28 32.16 48.16 3.99
CA ALA A 28 30.73 47.79 3.98
C ALA A 28 30.53 46.33 3.53
N ALA A 29 31.27 45.89 2.50
CA ALA A 29 31.23 44.50 2.04
C ALA A 29 31.73 43.53 3.13
N VAL A 30 32.83 43.84 3.82
CA VAL A 30 33.34 43.03 4.94
C VAL A 30 32.35 42.99 6.10
N MET A 31 31.71 44.11 6.44
CA MET A 31 30.70 44.17 7.50
C MET A 31 29.43 43.37 7.15
N MET A 32 29.00 43.43 5.89
CA MET A 32 27.87 42.64 5.38
C MET A 32 28.21 41.15 5.37
N LEU A 33 29.42 40.77 4.93
CA LEU A 33 29.90 39.40 4.95
C LEU A 33 30.02 38.87 6.38
N SER A 34 30.50 39.69 7.31
CA SER A 34 30.59 39.34 8.74
C SER A 34 29.22 39.08 9.33
N ARG A 35 28.21 39.90 9.04
CA ARG A 35 26.83 39.63 9.50
C ARG A 35 26.26 38.34 8.93
N VAL A 36 26.45 38.09 7.63
CA VAL A 36 25.93 36.88 6.96
C VAL A 36 26.69 35.63 7.41
N ALA A 37 27.98 35.73 7.73
CA ALA A 37 28.77 34.63 8.27
C ALA A 37 28.44 34.30 9.73
N THR A 38 27.89 35.25 10.49
CA THR A 38 27.61 35.10 11.94
C THR A 38 26.16 34.68 12.21
N SER A 39 25.27 34.65 11.22
CA SER A 39 23.92 34.12 11.42
C SER A 39 23.99 32.59 11.61
N PRO A 40 23.49 32.03 12.73
CA PRO A 40 23.47 30.59 12.94
C PRO A 40 22.63 29.92 11.85
N GLY A 41 23.17 28.89 11.21
CA GLY A 41 22.35 28.01 10.37
C GLY A 41 21.31 27.33 11.26
N MET A 42 20.03 27.43 10.90
CA MET A 42 18.95 26.69 11.57
C MET A 42 18.73 25.38 10.82
N SER A 43 18.80 24.26 11.53
CA SER A 43 18.61 22.93 10.98
C SER A 43 17.40 22.26 11.62
N LEU A 44 16.72 21.41 10.84
CA LEU A 44 15.57 20.67 11.32
C LEU A 44 15.98 19.63 12.38
N LEU A 45 15.41 19.73 13.58
CA LEU A 45 15.59 18.76 14.64
C LEU A 45 14.56 17.62 14.51
N TYR A 46 13.28 17.96 14.58
CA TYR A 46 12.14 17.04 14.41
C TYR A 46 11.01 17.70 13.61
N ALA A 47 10.28 16.90 12.84
CA ALA A 47 9.08 17.31 12.11
C ALA A 47 7.97 16.28 12.31
N GLY A 48 6.71 16.73 12.27
CA GLY A 48 5.55 15.82 12.33
C GLY A 48 5.32 15.19 13.71
N LEU A 49 5.78 15.85 14.78
CA LEU A 49 5.51 15.42 16.15
C LEU A 49 4.05 15.72 16.52
N GLU A 50 3.46 14.86 17.36
CA GLU A 50 2.19 15.15 18.03
C GLU A 50 2.35 16.35 18.97
N SER A 51 1.29 17.14 19.17
CA SER A 51 1.36 18.40 19.93
C SER A 51 1.87 18.23 21.36
N SER A 52 1.60 17.09 22.00
CA SER A 52 2.11 16.75 23.34
C SER A 52 3.62 16.50 23.32
N ALA A 53 4.09 15.59 22.47
CA ALA A 53 5.51 15.27 22.34
C ALA A 53 6.35 16.47 21.87
N ALA A 54 5.79 17.33 21.01
CA ALA A 54 6.42 18.59 20.63
C ALA A 54 6.58 19.55 21.81
N GLY A 55 5.59 19.60 22.71
CA GLY A 55 5.63 20.42 23.93
C GLY A 55 6.74 19.98 24.88
N ASP A 56 6.90 18.68 25.09
CA ASP A 56 7.95 18.13 25.97
C ASP A 56 9.35 18.44 25.42
N VAL A 57 9.55 18.28 24.10
CA VAL A 57 10.82 18.64 23.44
C VAL A 57 11.11 20.13 23.57
N ILE A 58 10.11 21.01 23.40
CA ILE A 58 10.28 22.46 23.55
C ILE A 58 10.65 22.82 25.00
N ALA A 59 9.96 22.23 25.98
CA ALA A 59 10.23 22.48 27.40
C ALA A 59 11.67 22.11 27.78
N THR A 60 12.19 20.98 27.31
CA THR A 60 13.58 20.59 27.51
C THR A 60 14.56 21.53 26.79
N LEU A 61 14.27 21.92 25.54
CA LEU A 61 15.12 22.86 24.80
C LEU A 61 15.19 24.23 25.48
N GLU A 62 14.09 24.70 26.07
CA GLU A 62 14.03 25.94 26.85
C GLU A 62 14.81 25.80 28.17
N GLN A 63 14.67 24.68 28.87
CA GLN A 63 15.43 24.39 30.10
C GLN A 63 16.95 24.35 29.85
N GLN A 64 17.38 23.84 28.70
CA GLN A 64 18.79 23.80 28.28
C GLN A 64 19.28 25.12 27.67
N GLY A 65 18.42 26.13 27.56
CA GLY A 65 18.75 27.46 27.03
C GLY A 65 19.15 27.46 25.56
N VAL A 66 18.59 26.54 24.76
CA VAL A 66 18.90 26.40 23.34
C VAL A 66 17.98 27.30 22.51
N SER A 67 18.54 28.08 21.59
CA SER A 67 17.76 28.83 20.59
C SER A 67 17.00 27.85 19.68
N TYR A 68 15.67 27.92 19.69
CA TYR A 68 14.81 27.10 18.84
C TYR A 68 13.83 27.97 18.05
N GLU A 69 13.38 27.46 16.90
CA GLU A 69 12.37 28.09 16.06
C GLU A 69 11.35 27.05 15.62
N VAL A 70 10.06 27.35 15.80
CA VAL A 70 8.96 26.43 15.42
C VAL A 70 8.29 26.93 14.15
N ARG A 71 8.30 26.12 13.09
CA ARG A 71 7.58 26.41 11.83
C ARG A 71 6.70 25.24 11.46
N GLY A 72 5.37 25.43 11.43
CA GLY A 72 4.42 24.42 10.93
C GLY A 72 4.52 23.03 11.59
N GLY A 73 4.79 22.97 12.90
CA GLY A 73 4.96 21.70 13.63
C GLY A 73 6.34 21.04 13.46
N ALA A 74 7.30 21.75 12.87
CA ALA A 74 8.71 21.38 12.82
C ALA A 74 9.54 22.27 13.75
N ILE A 75 10.44 21.65 14.50
CA ILE A 75 11.33 22.32 15.47
C ILE A 75 12.72 22.44 14.82
N PHE A 76 13.21 23.66 14.69
CA PHE A 76 14.52 23.99 14.16
C PHE A 76 15.45 24.45 15.29
N VAL A 77 16.72 24.02 15.24
CA VAL A 77 17.77 24.40 16.19
C VAL A 77 19.07 24.73 15.45
N GLU A 78 19.98 25.42 16.13
CA GLU A 78 21.32 25.71 15.61
C GLU A 78 22.01 24.45 15.03
N SER A 79 22.45 24.51 13.77
CA SER A 79 23.03 23.38 13.03
C SER A 79 24.17 22.69 13.78
N ASN A 80 24.95 23.45 14.54
CA ASN A 80 26.11 22.95 15.29
C ASN A 80 25.71 22.09 16.50
N LYS A 81 24.48 22.26 17.02
CA LYS A 81 23.97 21.56 18.22
C LYS A 81 22.94 20.48 17.89
N ARG A 82 22.50 20.36 16.64
CA ARG A 82 21.45 19.41 16.22
C ARG A 82 21.71 17.98 16.68
N ASP A 83 22.87 17.43 16.35
CA ASP A 83 23.16 16.02 16.59
C ASP A 83 23.41 15.73 18.08
N SER A 84 24.07 16.65 18.79
CA SER A 84 24.21 16.56 20.24
C SER A 84 22.86 16.63 20.94
N LEU A 85 21.97 17.53 20.51
CA LEU A 85 20.63 17.66 21.09
C LEU A 85 19.76 16.43 20.81
N ARG A 86 19.85 15.83 19.63
CA ARG A 86 19.18 14.54 19.37
C ARG A 86 19.66 13.45 20.30
N MET A 87 20.97 13.37 20.54
CA MET A 87 21.53 12.38 21.48
C MET A 87 21.05 12.65 22.92
N THR A 88 21.09 13.91 23.37
CA THR A 88 20.62 14.30 24.70
C THR A 88 19.13 14.05 24.89
N LEU A 89 18.28 14.50 23.95
CA LEU A 89 16.84 14.26 23.98
C LEU A 89 16.51 12.77 23.94
N ALA A 90 17.22 11.98 23.13
CA ALA A 90 17.05 10.53 23.10
C ALA A 90 17.44 9.86 24.43
N SER A 91 18.47 10.36 25.12
CA SER A 91 18.87 9.87 26.44
C SER A 91 17.85 10.18 27.54
N GLU A 92 17.06 11.24 27.35
CA GLU A 92 15.94 11.63 28.22
C GLU A 92 14.62 10.95 27.80
N GLY A 93 14.63 10.12 26.75
CA GLY A 93 13.44 9.42 26.25
C GLY A 93 12.49 10.28 25.40
N LEU A 94 12.98 11.43 24.89
CA LEU A 94 12.23 12.34 24.03
C LEU A 94 12.57 12.13 22.54
N PRO A 95 11.58 12.24 21.64
CA PRO A 95 10.16 12.51 21.90
C PRO A 95 9.44 11.32 22.54
N ALA A 96 8.59 11.59 23.54
CA ALA A 96 7.79 10.56 24.18
C ALA A 96 6.76 10.01 23.18
N ASN A 97 6.82 8.71 22.88
CA ASN A 97 5.75 8.04 22.14
C ASN A 97 4.51 7.98 23.05
N SER A 98 3.40 8.58 22.61
CA SER A 98 2.19 8.85 23.42
C SER A 98 1.38 7.62 23.85
N THR A 99 1.86 6.41 23.61
CA THR A 99 1.22 5.14 24.00
C THR A 99 1.96 4.46 25.15
N ALA A 100 1.45 4.70 26.36
CA ALA A 100 1.85 3.98 27.57
C ALA A 100 1.27 2.55 27.56
N GLY A 101 2.14 1.55 27.70
CA GLY A 101 1.82 0.13 27.71
C GLY A 101 1.85 -0.43 29.13
N TYR A 102 2.65 -1.47 29.36
CA TYR A 102 2.79 -2.07 30.70
C TYR A 102 3.46 -1.15 31.72
N GLU A 103 4.10 -0.05 31.29
CA GLU A 103 4.70 0.92 32.21
C GLU A 103 3.67 1.55 33.16
N LEU A 104 2.38 1.54 32.79
CA LEU A 104 1.27 1.97 33.65
C LEU A 104 1.13 1.10 34.90
N LEU A 105 1.47 -0.18 34.85
CA LEU A 105 1.33 -1.11 35.98
C LEU A 105 2.39 -0.86 37.06
N ASP A 106 3.58 -0.42 36.67
CA ASP A 106 4.66 -0.13 37.61
C ASP A 106 4.30 1.02 38.57
N SER A 107 3.49 1.97 38.09
CA SER A 107 2.99 3.10 38.88
C SER A 107 1.90 2.71 39.91
N LEU A 108 1.33 1.51 39.79
CA LEU A 108 0.18 1.05 40.61
C LEU A 108 0.60 0.18 41.80
N SER A 109 1.90 0.13 42.11
CA SER A 109 2.42 -0.57 43.28
C SER A 109 2.16 0.25 44.56
N GLY A 110 1.07 -0.05 45.28
CA GLY A 110 0.74 0.62 46.56
C GLY A 110 -0.42 -0.02 47.33
N PHE A 111 -0.48 0.23 48.64
CA PHE A 111 -1.50 -0.30 49.58
C PHE A 111 -2.96 0.10 49.29
N GLY A 112 -3.21 0.91 48.24
CA GLY A 112 -4.53 1.47 47.90
C GLY A 112 -5.15 0.96 46.60
N THR A 113 -4.57 -0.02 45.91
CA THR A 113 -5.11 -0.52 44.64
C THR A 113 -6.20 -1.57 44.84
N THR A 114 -7.35 -1.37 44.19
CA THR A 114 -8.44 -2.36 44.16
C THR A 114 -8.27 -3.29 42.96
N SER A 115 -8.90 -4.47 43.00
CA SER A 115 -8.91 -5.40 41.86
C SER A 115 -9.47 -4.76 40.59
N GLN A 116 -10.52 -3.94 40.71
CA GLN A 116 -11.12 -3.22 39.59
C GLN A 116 -10.16 -2.20 38.96
N MET A 117 -9.40 -1.49 39.80
CA MET A 117 -8.38 -0.53 39.35
C MET A 117 -7.21 -1.25 38.66
N PHE A 118 -6.78 -2.39 39.20
CA PHE A 118 -5.76 -3.23 38.57
C PHE A 118 -6.22 -3.78 37.22
N ASP A 119 -7.45 -4.30 37.14
CA ASP A 119 -8.03 -4.81 35.89
C ASP A 119 -8.13 -3.70 34.84
N ALA A 120 -8.64 -2.51 35.21
CA ALA A 120 -8.73 -1.37 34.31
C ALA A 120 -7.36 -0.94 33.77
N ALA A 121 -6.34 -0.93 34.64
CA ALA A 121 -4.98 -0.61 34.24
C ALA A 121 -4.35 -1.70 33.36
N TYR A 122 -4.59 -2.96 33.67
CA TYR A 122 -4.13 -4.10 32.87
C TYR A 122 -4.69 -4.03 31.44
N TRP A 123 -5.99 -3.76 31.28
CA TRP A 123 -6.60 -3.61 29.96
C TRP A 123 -6.04 -2.40 29.21
N ARG A 124 -5.90 -1.25 29.89
CA ARG A 124 -5.29 -0.06 29.30
C ARG A 124 -3.85 -0.30 28.83
N ALA A 125 -3.06 -1.03 29.63
CA ALA A 125 -1.71 -1.41 29.26
C ALA A 125 -1.67 -2.36 28.05
N LYS A 126 -2.57 -3.36 28.03
CA LYS A 126 -2.72 -4.28 26.89
C LYS A 126 -3.09 -3.56 25.60
N GLU A 127 -4.03 -2.62 25.67
CA GLU A 127 -4.41 -1.76 24.53
C GLU A 127 -3.22 -0.93 24.02
N GLY A 128 -2.43 -0.34 24.92
CA GLY A 128 -1.24 0.42 24.59
C GLY A 128 -0.13 -0.42 23.92
N GLU A 129 0.12 -1.62 24.42
CA GLU A 129 1.12 -2.54 23.85
C GLU A 129 0.72 -3.09 22.48
N LEU A 130 -0.57 -3.37 22.29
CA LEU A 130 -1.10 -3.74 20.99
C LEU A 130 -0.97 -2.58 20.00
N ALA A 131 -1.32 -1.36 20.42
CA ALA A 131 -1.13 -0.17 19.59
C ALA A 131 0.34 0.00 19.20
N ARG A 132 1.28 -0.14 20.14
CA ARG A 132 2.74 -0.06 19.91
C ARG A 132 3.22 -1.11 18.90
N THR A 133 2.75 -2.35 19.04
CA THR A 133 3.08 -3.45 18.11
C THR A 133 2.56 -3.17 16.71
N ILE A 134 1.34 -2.63 16.59
CA ILE A 134 0.74 -2.30 15.30
C ILE A 134 1.48 -1.14 14.62
N THR A 135 1.84 -0.09 15.38
CA THR A 135 2.62 1.05 14.86
C THR A 135 4.07 0.73 14.53
N ALA A 136 4.59 -0.44 14.94
CA ALA A 136 5.91 -0.88 14.51
C ALA A 136 5.98 -1.17 13.00
N ASN A 137 4.83 -1.34 12.34
CA ASN A 137 4.75 -1.45 10.89
C ASN A 137 4.91 -0.06 10.23
N PRO A 138 5.91 0.15 9.35
CA PRO A 138 6.16 1.45 8.70
C PRO A 138 4.96 2.04 7.92
N ASN A 139 4.04 1.19 7.46
CA ASN A 139 2.85 1.63 6.72
C ASN A 139 1.77 2.26 7.64
N ILE A 140 1.89 2.04 8.95
CA ILE A 140 0.94 2.50 9.97
C ILE A 140 1.56 3.66 10.75
N ARG A 141 0.98 4.85 10.64
CA ARG A 141 1.43 6.04 11.39
C ARG A 141 0.90 6.06 12.82
N GLY A 142 -0.29 5.54 13.03
CA GLY A 142 -0.93 5.52 14.33
C GLY A 142 -1.91 4.36 14.44
N ALA A 143 -2.05 3.80 15.64
CA ALA A 143 -3.02 2.77 15.93
C ALA A 143 -3.65 3.02 17.30
N ARG A 144 -4.94 2.73 17.42
CA ARG A 144 -5.67 2.74 18.68
C ARG A 144 -6.47 1.45 18.78
N VAL A 145 -6.33 0.77 19.90
CA VAL A 145 -7.02 -0.49 20.17
C VAL A 145 -7.92 -0.27 21.36
N HIS A 146 -9.17 -0.72 21.25
CA HIS A 146 -10.13 -0.74 22.35
C HIS A 146 -10.63 -2.16 22.55
N ILE A 147 -10.52 -2.66 23.76
CA ILE A 147 -10.95 -4.00 24.15
C ILE A 147 -12.13 -3.85 25.10
N ALA A 148 -13.29 -4.30 24.66
CA ALA A 148 -14.45 -4.42 25.53
C ALA A 148 -14.39 -5.78 26.25
N SER A 149 -13.77 -5.76 27.43
CA SER A 149 -13.76 -6.89 28.35
C SER A 149 -14.89 -6.75 29.36
N PRO A 150 -15.72 -7.79 29.55
CA PRO A 150 -16.81 -7.74 30.50
C PRO A 150 -16.31 -7.81 31.95
N SER A 151 -16.84 -6.96 32.82
CA SER A 151 -16.64 -7.08 34.27
C SER A 151 -17.18 -8.44 34.76
N SER A 152 -16.45 -9.12 35.65
CA SER A 152 -16.81 -10.45 36.16
C SER A 152 -18.21 -10.48 36.79
N GLN A 153 -19.18 -11.01 36.04
CA GLN A 153 -20.53 -11.27 36.55
C GLN A 153 -20.67 -12.78 36.80
N PRO A 154 -20.62 -13.24 38.06
CA PRO A 154 -20.52 -14.67 38.40
C PRO A 154 -21.72 -15.52 37.94
N PHE A 155 -22.81 -14.89 37.49
CA PHE A 155 -24.04 -15.57 37.08
C PHE A 155 -24.28 -15.61 35.56
N ARG A 156 -23.41 -15.01 34.73
CA ARG A 156 -23.55 -15.06 33.26
C ARG A 156 -22.56 -16.06 32.67
N ARG A 157 -23.09 -17.16 32.11
CA ARG A 157 -22.30 -18.28 31.55
C ARG A 157 -21.56 -17.96 30.24
N LYS A 158 -21.95 -16.92 29.51
CA LYS A 158 -21.32 -16.54 28.24
C LYS A 158 -21.26 -15.02 28.15
N ILE A 159 -20.07 -14.47 28.31
CA ILE A 159 -19.82 -13.08 27.98
C ILE A 159 -18.69 -13.06 26.95
N LYS A 160 -18.96 -12.44 25.80
CA LYS A 160 -18.01 -12.35 24.70
C LYS A 160 -17.13 -11.13 24.89
N THR A 161 -15.83 -11.30 24.73
CA THR A 161 -14.88 -10.20 24.60
C THR A 161 -14.93 -9.69 23.17
N THR A 162 -14.93 -8.39 22.97
CA THR A 162 -14.89 -7.78 21.61
C THR A 162 -13.79 -6.75 21.54
N ALA A 163 -13.28 -6.46 20.34
CA ALA A 163 -12.28 -5.44 20.14
C ALA A 163 -12.53 -4.59 18.89
N SER A 164 -12.08 -3.35 18.95
CA SER A 164 -12.02 -2.45 17.79
C SER A 164 -10.62 -1.89 17.64
N VAL A 165 -10.11 -1.92 16.40
CA VAL A 165 -8.78 -1.43 16.05
C VAL A 165 -8.97 -0.32 15.04
N THR A 166 -8.59 0.89 15.42
CA THR A 166 -8.56 2.03 14.50
C THR A 166 -7.11 2.29 14.09
N VAL A 167 -6.87 2.35 12.78
CA VAL A 167 -5.54 2.53 12.20
C VAL A 167 -5.52 3.80 11.36
N THR A 168 -4.43 4.55 11.48
CA THR A 168 -4.12 5.70 10.62
C THR A 168 -2.91 5.33 9.77
N THR A 169 -3.12 5.21 8.46
CA THR A 169 -2.06 4.87 7.50
C THR A 169 -1.26 6.10 7.06
N GLY A 170 -0.03 5.87 6.61
CA GLY A 170 0.82 6.95 6.11
C GLY A 170 0.45 7.45 4.70
N SER A 171 0.06 6.53 3.84
CA SER A 171 -0.34 6.83 2.47
C SER A 171 -1.22 5.70 1.96
N GLY A 172 -2.38 6.06 1.41
CA GLY A 172 -3.35 5.08 0.88
C GLY A 172 -4.18 4.40 1.95
N SER A 173 -5.19 3.64 1.52
CA SER A 173 -6.04 2.83 2.39
C SER A 173 -5.32 1.56 2.84
N LEU A 174 -5.64 1.07 4.02
CA LEU A 174 -5.17 -0.22 4.51
C LEU A 174 -5.72 -1.37 3.62
N SER A 175 -4.84 -2.28 3.19
CA SER A 175 -5.26 -3.42 2.37
C SER A 175 -6.07 -4.43 3.19
N THR A 176 -7.00 -5.15 2.56
CA THR A 176 -7.79 -6.22 3.21
C THR A 176 -6.90 -7.29 3.83
N VAL A 177 -5.78 -7.63 3.17
CA VAL A 177 -4.78 -8.58 3.67
C VAL A 177 -4.14 -8.09 4.96
N HIS A 178 -3.71 -6.82 5.01
CA HIS A 178 -3.13 -6.25 6.23
C HIS A 178 -4.18 -6.11 7.33
N ALA A 179 -5.41 -5.72 7.01
CA ALA A 179 -6.50 -5.66 7.97
C ALA A 179 -6.81 -7.05 8.56
N LYS A 180 -6.81 -8.12 7.75
CA LYS A 180 -6.96 -9.51 8.23
C LYS A 180 -5.81 -9.89 9.17
N ALA A 181 -4.57 -9.54 8.82
CA ALA A 181 -3.42 -9.81 9.68
C ALA A 181 -3.54 -9.10 11.05
N LEU A 182 -3.98 -7.84 11.07
CA LEU A 182 -4.24 -7.10 12.31
C LEU A 182 -5.36 -7.74 13.14
N LYS A 183 -6.45 -8.18 12.49
CA LYS A 183 -7.57 -8.90 13.11
C LYS A 183 -7.08 -10.14 13.86
N PHE A 184 -6.25 -10.98 13.23
CA PHE A 184 -5.67 -12.17 13.85
C PHE A 184 -4.62 -11.85 14.93
N LEU A 185 -3.84 -10.79 14.76
CA LEU A 185 -2.87 -10.35 15.77
C LEU A 185 -3.57 -9.97 17.08
N VAL A 186 -4.65 -9.19 17.00
CA VAL A 186 -5.41 -8.77 18.19
C VAL A 186 -6.17 -9.93 18.81
N ALA A 187 -6.81 -10.78 18.01
CA ALA A 187 -7.52 -11.96 18.51
C ALA A 187 -6.58 -12.94 19.24
N SER A 188 -5.37 -13.16 18.72
CA SER A 188 -4.39 -14.06 19.37
C SER A 188 -3.76 -13.46 20.64
N ALA A 189 -3.73 -12.15 20.77
CA ALA A 189 -3.13 -11.46 21.92
C ALA A 189 -4.06 -11.33 23.14
N VAL A 190 -5.37 -11.56 22.96
CA VAL A 190 -6.40 -11.45 24.01
C VAL A 190 -7.07 -12.80 24.20
N SER A 191 -7.01 -13.33 25.43
CA SER A 191 -7.62 -14.62 25.75
C SER A 191 -9.13 -14.60 25.52
N GLY A 192 -9.65 -15.60 24.81
CA GLY A 192 -11.08 -15.77 24.55
C GLY A 192 -11.67 -14.80 23.52
N LEU A 193 -10.85 -14.00 22.83
CA LEU A 193 -11.28 -13.14 21.73
C LEU A 193 -11.20 -13.92 20.41
N LEU A 194 -12.34 -14.12 19.74
CA LEU A 194 -12.36 -14.75 18.42
C LEU A 194 -12.06 -13.69 17.35
N PRO A 195 -11.42 -14.06 16.21
CA PRO A 195 -11.18 -13.12 15.12
C PRO A 195 -12.46 -12.45 14.66
N GLU A 196 -13.58 -13.18 14.55
CA GLU A 196 -14.90 -12.65 14.18
C GLU A 196 -15.37 -11.49 15.06
N ASP A 197 -14.98 -11.45 16.34
CA ASP A 197 -15.36 -10.41 17.31
C ASP A 197 -14.40 -9.19 17.30
N VAL A 198 -13.54 -9.08 16.28
CA VAL A 198 -12.59 -7.96 16.08
C VAL A 198 -12.93 -7.17 14.82
N SER A 199 -13.14 -5.87 15.00
CA SER A 199 -13.39 -4.91 13.92
C SER A 199 -12.14 -4.07 13.63
N VAL A 200 -11.83 -3.87 12.35
CA VAL A 200 -10.68 -3.06 11.90
C VAL A 200 -11.16 -1.90 11.03
N ILE A 201 -10.84 -0.69 11.48
CA ILE A 201 -11.27 0.58 10.88
C ILE A 201 -10.04 1.37 10.44
N ASP A 202 -10.06 1.85 9.21
CA ASP A 202 -9.08 2.82 8.70
C ASP A 202 -9.65 4.23 8.83
N ALA A 203 -8.86 5.14 9.40
CA ALA A 203 -9.23 6.54 9.60
C ALA A 203 -9.57 7.27 8.29
N GLN A 204 -9.01 6.85 7.15
CA GLN A 204 -9.25 7.46 5.83
C GLN A 204 -10.31 6.70 5.03
N GLY A 205 -10.28 5.36 5.11
CA GLY A 205 -11.10 4.46 4.28
C GLY A 205 -12.39 3.95 4.92
N GLY A 206 -12.61 4.19 6.22
CA GLY A 206 -13.76 3.66 6.95
C GLY A 206 -13.56 2.20 7.41
N LEU A 207 -14.66 1.48 7.61
CA LEU A 207 -14.63 0.08 8.06
C LEU A 207 -14.14 -0.83 6.92
N ILE A 208 -13.04 -1.56 7.14
CA ILE A 208 -12.46 -2.46 6.12
C ILE A 208 -12.86 -3.91 6.38
N LEU A 209 -12.95 -4.30 7.65
CA LEU A 209 -13.37 -5.64 8.04
C LEU A 209 -14.33 -5.54 9.22
N GLY A 210 -15.59 -5.87 8.96
CA GLY A 210 -16.62 -6.03 9.99
C GLY A 210 -16.62 -7.44 10.62
N VAL A 211 -17.55 -7.61 11.56
CA VAL A 211 -17.89 -8.91 12.17
C VAL A 211 -18.50 -9.85 11.12
N GLU A 212 -19.10 -9.31 10.05
CA GLU A 212 -19.84 -10.05 9.03
C GLU A 212 -18.98 -10.50 7.82
N ASP A 213 -17.80 -9.90 7.59
CA ASP A 213 -16.95 -10.21 6.42
C ASP A 213 -16.22 -11.57 6.49
N ALA A 214 -16.31 -12.28 7.61
CA ALA A 214 -15.80 -13.65 7.71
C ALA A 214 -16.63 -14.65 6.89
N GLN A 215 -17.81 -14.25 6.40
CA GLN A 215 -18.76 -15.12 5.69
C GLN A 215 -18.97 -14.79 4.21
N SER A 216 -18.37 -13.72 3.69
CA SER A 216 -18.47 -13.36 2.27
C SER A 216 -17.59 -14.26 1.41
N GLY A 217 -18.08 -15.47 1.09
CA GLY A 217 -17.50 -16.39 0.11
C GLY A 217 -17.43 -15.84 -1.33
N LEU A 218 -17.81 -14.58 -1.54
CA LEU A 218 -17.74 -13.89 -2.83
C LEU A 218 -16.28 -13.53 -3.22
N ASP A 219 -15.41 -13.18 -2.26
CA ASP A 219 -14.01 -12.83 -2.55
C ASP A 219 -13.20 -14.03 -3.08
N GLY A 220 -13.50 -15.24 -2.61
CA GLY A 220 -12.79 -16.45 -3.03
C GLY A 220 -12.97 -16.78 -4.52
N SER A 221 -14.07 -16.36 -5.13
CA SER A 221 -14.32 -16.57 -6.57
C SER A 221 -13.35 -15.74 -7.44
N GLN A 222 -13.12 -14.49 -7.06
CA GLN A 222 -12.21 -13.58 -7.77
C GLN A 222 -10.76 -13.99 -7.57
N ASP A 223 -10.36 -14.34 -6.35
CA ASP A 223 -9.01 -14.84 -6.05
C ASP A 223 -8.70 -16.11 -6.85
N ARG A 224 -9.64 -17.06 -6.90
CA ARG A 224 -9.50 -18.30 -7.67
C ARG A 224 -9.44 -18.05 -9.18
N ALA A 225 -10.25 -17.12 -9.70
CA ALA A 225 -10.17 -16.71 -11.10
C ALA A 225 -8.82 -16.06 -11.44
N ALA A 226 -8.28 -15.21 -10.55
CA ALA A 226 -6.97 -14.59 -10.71
C ALA A 226 -5.83 -15.62 -10.68
N GLU A 227 -5.91 -16.61 -9.80
CA GLU A 227 -4.94 -17.70 -9.74
C GLU A 227 -4.97 -18.56 -11.02
N LEU A 228 -6.16 -18.95 -11.47
CA LEU A 228 -6.34 -19.68 -12.73
C LEU A 228 -5.81 -18.87 -13.92
N LYS A 229 -6.11 -17.56 -13.97
CA LYS A 229 -5.63 -16.65 -15.01
C LYS A 229 -4.10 -16.63 -15.04
N LYS A 230 -3.46 -16.48 -13.89
CA LYS A 230 -1.99 -16.48 -13.76
C LYS A 230 -1.39 -17.82 -14.20
N ASN A 231 -2.00 -18.94 -13.80
CA ASN A 231 -1.52 -20.27 -14.15
C ASN A 231 -1.61 -20.52 -15.67
N VAL A 232 -2.74 -20.18 -16.28
CA VAL A 232 -2.92 -20.29 -17.74
C VAL A 232 -1.99 -19.35 -18.49
N GLN A 233 -1.88 -18.10 -18.06
CA GLN A 233 -0.98 -17.11 -18.67
C GLN A 233 0.48 -17.60 -18.64
N ARG A 234 0.98 -18.04 -17.48
CA ARG A 234 2.34 -18.59 -17.34
C ARG A 234 2.59 -19.78 -18.26
N LEU A 235 1.57 -20.64 -18.41
CA LEU A 235 1.66 -21.81 -19.27
C LEU A 235 1.79 -21.39 -20.73
N LEU A 236 0.92 -20.49 -21.19
CA LEU A 236 0.95 -19.97 -22.56
C LEU A 236 2.26 -19.21 -22.83
N GLU A 237 2.70 -18.35 -21.93
CA GLU A 237 3.95 -17.57 -22.05
C GLU A 237 5.18 -18.46 -22.27
N SER A 238 5.22 -19.67 -21.70
CA SER A 238 6.30 -20.63 -21.95
C SER A 238 6.42 -21.06 -23.41
N ARG A 239 5.33 -21.00 -24.19
CA ARG A 239 5.32 -21.33 -25.62
C ARG A 239 5.34 -20.09 -26.50
N VAL A 240 4.68 -19.00 -26.05
CA VAL A 240 4.41 -17.82 -26.88
C VAL A 240 5.37 -16.64 -26.63
N GLY A 241 6.11 -16.67 -25.52
CA GLY A 241 6.94 -15.56 -25.06
C GLY A 241 6.24 -14.69 -24.02
N TYR A 242 7.03 -14.07 -23.15
CA TYR A 242 6.51 -13.18 -22.10
C TYR A 242 5.76 -11.99 -22.71
N GLY A 243 4.55 -11.70 -22.21
CA GLY A 243 3.71 -10.59 -22.70
C GLY A 243 2.97 -10.86 -24.01
N ASN A 244 3.15 -12.03 -24.64
CA ASN A 244 2.50 -12.40 -25.91
C ASN A 244 1.21 -13.23 -25.73
N ALA A 245 0.72 -13.37 -24.49
CA ALA A 245 -0.57 -13.97 -24.17
C ALA A 245 -1.34 -13.08 -23.21
N VAL A 246 -2.61 -12.83 -23.51
CA VAL A 246 -3.56 -12.18 -22.60
C VAL A 246 -4.68 -13.16 -22.32
N VAL A 247 -4.90 -13.45 -21.04
CA VAL A 247 -5.90 -14.40 -20.58
C VAL A 247 -6.89 -13.67 -19.69
N GLU A 248 -8.17 -13.85 -19.95
CA GLU A 248 -9.25 -13.38 -19.08
C GLU A 248 -10.14 -14.57 -18.70
N ILE A 249 -10.42 -14.69 -17.41
CA ILE A 249 -11.22 -15.78 -16.86
C ILE A 249 -12.34 -15.19 -16.02
N SER A 250 -13.57 -15.55 -16.39
CA SER A 250 -14.76 -15.26 -15.60
C SER A 250 -15.24 -16.55 -14.95
N LEU A 251 -15.36 -16.53 -13.63
CA LEU A 251 -15.79 -17.68 -12.82
C LEU A 251 -17.11 -17.36 -12.13
N GLU A 252 -18.14 -18.16 -12.40
CA GLU A 252 -19.40 -18.14 -11.67
C GLU A 252 -19.40 -19.31 -10.66
N THR A 253 -19.54 -19.00 -9.37
CA THR A 253 -19.58 -20.01 -8.30
C THR A 253 -20.96 -20.12 -7.68
N VAL A 254 -21.31 -21.31 -7.18
CA VAL A 254 -22.49 -21.50 -6.34
C VAL A 254 -22.26 -20.83 -4.99
N THR A 255 -23.11 -19.88 -4.63
CA THR A 255 -23.05 -19.13 -3.36
C THR A 255 -23.89 -19.76 -2.25
N ASP A 256 -24.75 -20.70 -2.61
CA ASP A 256 -25.70 -21.30 -1.68
C ASP A 256 -25.00 -22.33 -0.81
N ARG A 257 -25.38 -22.34 0.48
CA ARG A 257 -25.00 -23.38 1.42
C ARG A 257 -26.20 -24.30 1.62
N GLU A 258 -26.04 -25.56 1.27
CA GLU A 258 -27.10 -26.57 1.43
C GLU A 258 -26.68 -27.60 2.48
N SER A 259 -27.60 -27.97 3.37
CA SER A 259 -27.48 -29.19 4.18
C SER A 259 -28.53 -30.17 3.69
N ILE A 260 -28.07 -31.26 3.09
CA ILE A 260 -28.92 -32.32 2.58
C ILE A 260 -28.81 -33.49 3.54
N ILE A 261 -29.92 -33.85 4.17
CA ILE A 261 -30.02 -35.02 5.05
C ILE A 261 -30.76 -36.10 4.28
N GLU A 262 -30.02 -37.07 3.74
CA GLU A 262 -30.57 -38.25 3.09
C GLU A 262 -30.77 -39.34 4.16
N LYS A 263 -31.99 -39.88 4.23
CA LYS A 263 -32.32 -41.04 5.07
C LYS A 263 -32.78 -42.17 4.17
N THR A 264 -31.97 -43.22 4.07
CA THR A 264 -32.28 -44.40 3.27
C THR A 264 -32.58 -45.57 4.21
N PHE A 265 -33.74 -46.18 4.02
CA PHE A 265 -34.16 -47.37 4.75
C PHE A 265 -33.94 -48.60 3.87
N ASP A 266 -33.30 -49.63 4.43
CA ASP A 266 -33.23 -50.94 3.79
C ASP A 266 -34.49 -51.74 4.14
N PRO A 267 -35.40 -52.00 3.17
CA PRO A 267 -36.63 -52.73 3.44
C PRO A 267 -36.42 -54.21 3.74
N ASP A 268 -35.25 -54.78 3.42
CA ASP A 268 -34.98 -56.21 3.56
C ASP A 268 -34.29 -56.56 4.89
N SER A 269 -33.61 -55.59 5.51
CA SER A 269 -32.94 -55.77 6.80
C SER A 269 -33.88 -55.53 8.00
N ARG A 270 -35.05 -56.18 8.04
CA ARG A 270 -36.00 -56.03 9.15
C ARG A 270 -35.62 -56.96 10.29
N VAL A 271 -35.33 -56.40 11.46
CA VAL A 271 -35.08 -57.18 12.69
C VAL A 271 -36.24 -56.97 13.65
N VAL A 272 -36.80 -58.06 14.17
CA VAL A 272 -37.86 -57.99 15.17
C VAL A 272 -37.26 -57.54 16.50
N ILE A 273 -37.76 -56.44 17.06
CA ILE A 273 -37.31 -55.90 18.35
C ILE A 273 -38.18 -56.42 19.50
N SER A 274 -39.49 -56.52 19.26
CA SER A 274 -40.44 -57.02 20.25
C SER A 274 -41.67 -57.62 19.59
N THR A 275 -42.14 -58.74 20.12
CA THR A 275 -43.44 -59.33 19.79
C THR A 275 -44.30 -59.36 21.05
N ASP A 276 -45.51 -58.80 20.97
CA ASP A 276 -46.54 -58.88 22.01
C ASP A 276 -47.70 -59.72 21.47
N THR A 277 -47.91 -60.89 22.08
CA THR A 277 -48.97 -61.84 21.69
C THR A 277 -49.98 -61.90 22.82
N GLN A 278 -51.20 -61.44 22.54
CA GLN A 278 -52.34 -61.55 23.43
C GLN A 278 -53.28 -62.62 22.90
N GLU A 279 -53.47 -63.68 23.69
CA GLU A 279 -54.48 -64.71 23.43
C GLU A 279 -55.62 -64.55 24.44
N LEU A 280 -56.81 -64.24 23.92
CA LEU A 280 -58.04 -64.21 24.69
C LEU A 280 -58.88 -65.42 24.30
N SER A 281 -58.89 -66.43 25.16
CA SER A 281 -59.81 -67.57 25.03
C SER A 281 -60.98 -67.38 25.99
N THR A 282 -62.17 -67.20 25.44
CA THR A 282 -63.42 -67.17 26.21
C THR A 282 -64.17 -68.46 25.92
N ALA A 283 -64.14 -69.39 26.86
CA ALA A 283 -64.95 -70.60 26.83
C ALA A 283 -66.17 -70.39 27.72
N SER A 284 -67.35 -70.34 27.12
CA SER A 284 -68.62 -70.33 27.83
C SER A 284 -69.31 -71.67 27.63
N GLU A 285 -69.40 -72.46 28.70
CA GLU A 285 -70.22 -73.67 28.74
C GLU A 285 -71.51 -73.33 29.47
N ASP A 286 -72.63 -73.26 28.75
CA ASP A 286 -73.93 -73.19 29.39
C ASP A 286 -74.26 -74.57 29.92
N LYS A 287 -73.86 -74.83 31.18
CA LYS A 287 -74.46 -75.89 31.97
C LYS A 287 -75.82 -75.36 32.37
N GLY A 288 -76.81 -75.60 31.50
CA GLY A 288 -78.20 -75.24 31.72
C GLY A 288 -78.53 -75.35 33.19
N GLY A 289 -78.75 -74.20 33.83
CA GLY A 289 -78.97 -74.12 35.26
C GLY A 289 -80.05 -75.13 35.62
N ALA A 290 -79.77 -75.99 36.59
CA ALA A 290 -80.71 -76.99 37.07
C ALA A 290 -82.05 -76.31 37.38
N SER A 291 -82.97 -76.36 36.43
CA SER A 291 -84.34 -75.95 36.66
C SER A 291 -84.89 -76.96 37.64
N VAL A 292 -84.99 -76.57 38.91
CA VAL A 292 -85.67 -77.36 39.93
C VAL A 292 -87.14 -77.39 39.55
N SER A 293 -87.49 -78.37 38.70
CA SER A 293 -88.86 -78.67 38.31
C SER A 293 -89.17 -80.08 38.76
N VAL A 294 -90.46 -80.33 38.99
CA VAL A 294 -91.00 -81.50 39.70
C VAL A 294 -90.77 -82.85 38.99
N ALA A 295 -90.02 -82.86 37.89
CA ALA A 295 -89.72 -84.04 37.07
C ALA A 295 -88.65 -84.97 37.67
N SER A 296 -87.89 -84.56 38.70
CA SER A 296 -86.85 -85.42 39.32
C SER A 296 -87.37 -86.59 40.18
N ASN A 297 -88.66 -86.92 40.13
CA ASN A 297 -89.27 -88.00 40.92
C ASN A 297 -90.09 -89.02 40.10
N LEU A 298 -89.92 -89.05 38.77
CA LEU A 298 -90.48 -90.10 37.91
C LEU A 298 -89.36 -91.06 37.48
N PRO A 299 -89.56 -92.40 37.56
CA PRO A 299 -88.59 -93.38 37.06
C PRO A 299 -88.45 -93.30 35.54
N GLU A 300 -87.20 -93.09 35.12
CA GLU A 300 -86.58 -93.25 33.80
C GLU A 300 -87.49 -93.51 32.58
N GLU A 301 -87.65 -92.47 31.76
CA GLU A 301 -87.93 -92.61 30.33
C GLU A 301 -86.80 -91.90 29.56
N ASP A 302 -86.05 -92.71 28.81
CA ASP A 302 -84.86 -92.33 28.04
C ASP A 302 -85.28 -91.51 26.82
N GLY A 303 -85.06 -90.19 26.85
CA GLY A 303 -85.48 -89.34 25.74
C GLY A 303 -85.42 -87.83 25.94
N SER A 304 -84.30 -87.26 26.36
CA SER A 304 -84.00 -85.87 25.99
C SER A 304 -82.50 -85.65 25.79
N SER A 305 -82.09 -85.52 24.52
CA SER A 305 -80.77 -84.99 24.17
C SER A 305 -80.69 -83.54 24.64
N GLU A 306 -80.04 -83.34 25.78
CA GLU A 306 -79.74 -82.03 26.32
C GLU A 306 -78.75 -81.33 25.38
N LYS A 307 -79.24 -80.34 24.61
CA LYS A 307 -78.40 -79.52 23.75
C LYS A 307 -77.55 -78.61 24.64
N LYS A 308 -76.39 -79.11 25.06
CA LYS A 308 -75.31 -78.26 25.55
C LYS A 308 -74.92 -77.29 24.46
N SER A 309 -75.10 -75.99 24.71
CA SER A 309 -74.48 -74.96 23.90
C SER A 309 -73.13 -74.60 24.55
N SER A 310 -72.06 -74.93 23.86
CA SER A 310 -70.73 -74.44 24.18
C SER A 310 -70.34 -73.41 23.13
N SER A 311 -69.94 -72.23 23.60
CA SER A 311 -69.39 -71.18 22.75
C SER A 311 -67.94 -70.97 23.18
N ASN A 312 -67.02 -71.38 22.32
CA ASN A 312 -65.61 -71.05 22.44
C ASN A 312 -65.29 -69.96 21.43
N ASN A 313 -64.86 -68.80 21.92
CA ASN A 313 -64.28 -67.75 21.10
C ASN A 313 -62.81 -67.59 21.48
N THR A 314 -61.92 -67.76 20.51
CA THR A 314 -60.48 -67.55 20.69
C THR A 314 -60.06 -66.40 19.79
N GLU A 315 -59.56 -65.33 20.40
CA GLU A 315 -58.99 -64.19 19.70
C GLU A 315 -57.49 -64.13 20.00
N THR A 316 -56.66 -64.30 18.97
CA THR A 316 -55.21 -64.11 19.06
C THR A 316 -54.85 -62.80 18.39
N ARG A 317 -54.21 -61.90 19.12
CA ARG A 317 -53.70 -60.62 18.63
C ARG A 317 -52.19 -60.59 18.79
N GLU A 318 -51.48 -60.51 17.67
CA GLU A 318 -50.02 -60.36 17.65
C GLU A 318 -49.65 -58.95 17.19
N ARG A 319 -48.75 -58.29 17.93
CA ARG A 319 -48.08 -57.06 17.53
C ARG A 319 -46.59 -57.31 17.44
N VAL A 320 -46.03 -57.17 16.24
CA VAL A 320 -44.59 -57.29 16.00
C VAL A 320 -44.02 -55.91 15.67
N ASN A 321 -43.06 -55.45 16.45
CA ASN A 321 -42.30 -54.23 16.17
C ASN A 321 -41.00 -54.62 15.45
N TYR A 322 -40.72 -53.94 14.35
CA TYR A 322 -39.52 -54.14 13.55
C TYR A 322 -38.62 -52.90 13.65
N GLU A 323 -37.32 -53.13 13.75
CA GLU A 323 -36.31 -52.12 13.42
C GLU A 323 -35.89 -52.34 11.97
N VAL A 324 -35.80 -51.25 11.23
CA VAL A 324 -35.23 -51.24 9.88
C VAL A 324 -33.88 -50.55 9.96
N SER A 325 -32.88 -51.07 9.26
CA SER A 325 -31.60 -50.38 9.17
C SER A 325 -31.82 -49.04 8.46
N GLU A 326 -31.43 -47.97 9.13
CA GLU A 326 -31.42 -46.61 8.58
C GLU A 326 -29.97 -46.22 8.30
N THR A 327 -29.69 -45.79 7.08
CA THR A 327 -28.44 -45.08 6.75
C THR A 327 -28.77 -43.60 6.61
N GLN A 328 -28.26 -42.79 7.54
CA GLN A 328 -28.36 -41.34 7.47
C GLN A 328 -27.07 -40.77 6.88
N ARG A 329 -27.19 -40.02 5.79
CA ARG A 329 -26.08 -39.30 5.16
C ARG A 329 -26.38 -37.80 5.22
N GLU A 330 -25.55 -37.08 5.96
CA GLU A 330 -25.57 -35.62 5.97
C GLU A 330 -24.51 -35.08 5.00
N ILE A 331 -24.95 -34.38 3.96
CA ILE A 331 -24.10 -33.73 2.96
C ILE A 331 -24.18 -32.23 3.19
N LEU A 332 -23.10 -31.66 3.71
CA LEU A 332 -22.94 -30.22 3.84
C LEU A 332 -22.27 -29.68 2.58
N LYS A 333 -23.06 -29.13 1.66
CA LYS A 333 -22.52 -28.41 0.50
C LYS A 333 -22.08 -27.02 0.93
N SER A 334 -20.78 -26.79 0.83
CA SER A 334 -20.19 -25.47 1.08
C SER A 334 -20.24 -24.62 -0.19
N PRO A 335 -20.43 -23.30 -0.06
CA PRO A 335 -20.36 -22.41 -1.21
C PRO A 335 -18.95 -22.42 -1.82
N GLY A 336 -18.85 -22.18 -3.13
CA GLY A 336 -17.58 -22.12 -3.87
C GLY A 336 -17.38 -23.18 -4.95
N GLU A 337 -18.37 -24.04 -5.20
CA GLU A 337 -18.36 -24.92 -6.38
C GLU A 337 -18.45 -24.10 -7.67
N ILE A 338 -17.71 -24.50 -8.71
CA ILE A 338 -17.72 -23.84 -10.02
C ILE A 338 -19.02 -24.17 -10.74
N LYS A 339 -19.90 -23.17 -10.90
CA LYS A 339 -21.14 -23.30 -11.66
C LYS A 339 -20.88 -23.17 -13.16
N ARG A 340 -20.06 -22.19 -13.56
CA ARG A 340 -19.72 -21.94 -14.97
C ARG A 340 -18.37 -21.24 -15.09
N LEU A 341 -17.57 -21.66 -16.05
CA LEU A 341 -16.28 -21.06 -16.37
C LEU A 341 -16.27 -20.53 -17.81
N THR A 342 -15.89 -19.26 -17.98
CA THR A 342 -15.65 -18.67 -19.31
C THR A 342 -14.20 -18.20 -19.40
N VAL A 343 -13.49 -18.69 -20.40
CA VAL A 343 -12.08 -18.37 -20.62
C VAL A 343 -11.92 -17.75 -22.01
N ALA A 344 -11.35 -16.55 -22.04
CA ALA A 344 -10.95 -15.86 -23.27
C ALA A 344 -9.44 -15.75 -23.31
N VAL A 345 -8.83 -16.26 -24.38
CA VAL A 345 -7.38 -16.24 -24.59
C VAL A 345 -7.08 -15.54 -25.90
N LEU A 346 -6.21 -14.55 -25.82
CA LEU A 346 -5.62 -13.89 -26.98
C LEU A 346 -4.13 -14.19 -27.01
N VAL A 347 -3.63 -14.59 -28.19
CA VAL A 347 -2.24 -14.97 -28.39
C VAL A 347 -1.63 -14.17 -29.54
N ASP A 348 -0.46 -13.58 -29.32
CA ASP A 348 0.27 -12.87 -30.38
C ASP A 348 0.84 -13.84 -31.42
N GLY A 349 0.88 -13.40 -32.67
CA GLY A 349 1.47 -14.13 -33.79
C GLY A 349 3.01 -14.11 -33.77
N SER A 350 3.62 -14.73 -34.77
CA SER A 350 5.06 -14.58 -35.03
C SER A 350 5.31 -13.40 -35.98
N ARG A 351 6.48 -12.76 -35.83
CA ARG A 351 6.98 -11.79 -36.81
C ARG A 351 8.03 -12.48 -37.65
N GLU A 352 7.73 -12.70 -38.92
CA GLU A 352 8.69 -13.25 -39.88
C GLU A 352 9.24 -12.12 -40.74
N LYS A 353 10.53 -12.22 -41.11
CA LYS A 353 11.13 -11.27 -42.05
C LYS A 353 10.79 -11.73 -43.45
N ASP A 354 10.12 -10.88 -44.21
CA ASP A 354 9.93 -11.07 -45.64
C ASP A 354 11.27 -10.91 -46.38
N ASP A 355 11.33 -11.30 -47.66
CA ASP A 355 12.52 -11.23 -48.53
C ASP A 355 13.11 -9.80 -48.66
N THR A 356 12.35 -8.80 -48.24
CA THR A 356 12.72 -7.37 -48.21
C THR A 356 13.28 -6.89 -46.87
N GLY A 357 13.38 -7.76 -45.87
CA GLY A 357 13.82 -7.44 -44.51
C GLY A 357 12.77 -6.75 -43.64
N ALA A 358 11.56 -6.52 -44.16
CA ALA A 358 10.42 -6.02 -43.40
C ALA A 358 9.81 -7.12 -42.52
N GLN A 359 9.47 -6.80 -41.27
CA GLN A 359 8.78 -7.73 -40.38
C GLN A 359 7.29 -7.76 -40.72
N VAL A 360 6.79 -8.91 -41.17
CA VAL A 360 5.38 -9.13 -41.46
C VAL A 360 4.78 -9.99 -40.35
N PHE A 361 3.59 -9.61 -39.89
CA PHE A 361 2.83 -10.37 -38.90
C PHE A 361 2.25 -11.63 -39.54
N VAL A 362 2.59 -12.78 -38.98
CA VAL A 362 2.04 -14.08 -39.38
C VAL A 362 1.16 -14.60 -38.23
N PRO A 363 -0.17 -14.71 -38.44
CA PRO A 363 -1.04 -15.32 -37.44
C PRO A 363 -0.66 -16.79 -37.26
N ARG A 364 -0.83 -17.33 -36.05
CA ARG A 364 -0.48 -18.73 -35.78
C ARG A 364 -1.39 -19.69 -36.54
N SER A 365 -0.87 -20.88 -36.84
CA SER A 365 -1.62 -21.91 -37.55
C SER A 365 -2.82 -22.39 -36.74
N ALA A 366 -3.88 -22.84 -37.43
CA ALA A 366 -5.06 -23.37 -36.77
C ALA A 366 -4.77 -24.62 -35.92
N GLU A 367 -3.76 -25.41 -36.32
CA GLU A 367 -3.29 -26.59 -35.57
C GLU A 367 -2.67 -26.19 -34.23
N GLU A 368 -1.78 -25.19 -34.22
CA GLU A 368 -1.17 -24.69 -32.98
C GLU A 368 -2.23 -24.08 -32.05
N LEU A 369 -3.22 -23.37 -32.58
CA LEU A 369 -4.32 -22.83 -31.78
C LEU A 369 -5.18 -23.93 -31.16
N ALA A 370 -5.34 -25.08 -31.83
CA ALA A 370 -6.05 -26.23 -31.28
C ALA A 370 -5.29 -26.88 -30.12
N GLU A 371 -3.97 -27.08 -30.27
CA GLU A 371 -3.10 -27.59 -29.20
C GLU A 371 -3.10 -26.66 -27.97
N LEU A 372 -2.97 -25.34 -28.21
CA LEU A 372 -3.04 -24.34 -27.14
C LEU A 372 -4.41 -24.35 -26.45
N LYS A 373 -5.50 -24.54 -27.20
CA LYS A 373 -6.85 -24.64 -26.62
C LYS A 373 -7.00 -25.89 -25.75
N GLU A 374 -6.49 -27.04 -26.17
CA GLU A 374 -6.50 -28.28 -25.38
C GLU A 374 -5.71 -28.10 -24.08
N LEU A 375 -4.56 -27.45 -24.18
CA LEU A 375 -3.70 -27.17 -23.04
C LEU A 375 -4.33 -26.18 -22.04
N VAL A 376 -5.02 -25.15 -22.52
CA VAL A 376 -5.83 -24.25 -21.68
C VAL A 376 -6.97 -25.04 -21.03
N ALA A 377 -7.66 -25.91 -21.78
CA ALA A 377 -8.77 -26.72 -21.27
C ALA A 377 -8.33 -27.65 -20.13
N ALA A 378 -7.16 -28.29 -20.26
CA ALA A 378 -6.58 -29.12 -19.21
C ALA A 378 -6.18 -28.28 -17.97
N ALA A 379 -5.62 -27.09 -18.17
CA ALA A 379 -5.17 -26.23 -17.08
C ALA A 379 -6.32 -25.66 -16.24
N VAL A 380 -7.48 -25.38 -16.85
CA VAL A 380 -8.65 -24.83 -16.13
C VAL A 380 -9.64 -25.89 -15.66
N GLY A 381 -9.44 -27.16 -16.03
CA GLY A 381 -10.36 -28.25 -15.70
C GLY A 381 -11.71 -28.09 -16.41
N TYR A 382 -11.67 -27.79 -17.71
CA TYR A 382 -12.85 -27.60 -18.56
C TYR A 382 -13.84 -28.76 -18.43
N ASN A 383 -15.12 -28.44 -18.21
CA ASN A 383 -16.19 -29.41 -18.21
C ASN A 383 -17.36 -28.93 -19.09
N GLN A 384 -17.68 -29.72 -20.11
CA GLN A 384 -18.78 -29.42 -21.03
C GLN A 384 -20.15 -29.52 -20.36
N GLU A 385 -20.33 -30.42 -19.38
CA GLU A 385 -21.59 -30.60 -18.64
C GLU A 385 -21.93 -29.38 -17.77
N ARG A 386 -20.90 -28.65 -17.30
CA ARG A 386 -21.07 -27.37 -16.57
C ARG A 386 -21.45 -26.19 -17.47
N GLY A 387 -21.31 -26.34 -18.79
CA GLY A 387 -21.52 -25.25 -19.74
C GLY A 387 -20.33 -24.29 -19.85
N ASP A 388 -19.11 -24.79 -19.62
CA ASP A 388 -17.90 -24.00 -19.77
C ASP A 388 -17.64 -23.62 -21.23
N VAL A 389 -17.03 -22.45 -21.47
CA VAL A 389 -16.69 -21.97 -22.82
C VAL A 389 -15.26 -21.46 -22.87
N ILE A 390 -14.48 -21.96 -23.84
CA ILE A 390 -13.11 -21.51 -24.11
C ILE A 390 -13.05 -20.90 -25.52
N THR A 391 -12.70 -19.62 -25.59
CA THR A 391 -12.45 -18.90 -26.85
C THR A 391 -10.98 -18.53 -26.95
N LEU A 392 -10.32 -19.00 -28.00
CA LEU A 392 -8.91 -18.71 -28.26
C LEU A 392 -8.77 -18.09 -29.66
N LYS A 393 -8.11 -16.93 -29.76
CA LYS A 393 -7.86 -16.24 -31.03
C LYS A 393 -6.44 -15.69 -31.09
N SER A 394 -5.86 -15.69 -32.29
CA SER A 394 -4.58 -15.02 -32.54
C SER A 394 -4.82 -13.62 -33.11
N MET A 395 -4.21 -12.60 -32.51
CA MET A 395 -4.29 -11.20 -32.95
C MET A 395 -2.96 -10.50 -32.69
N GLU A 396 -2.62 -9.51 -33.52
CA GLU A 396 -1.38 -8.75 -33.35
C GLU A 396 -1.44 -7.85 -32.11
N PHE A 397 -0.42 -7.94 -31.25
CA PHE A 397 -0.27 -7.06 -30.10
C PHE A 397 0.65 -5.89 -30.40
N LYS A 398 0.31 -4.72 -29.84
CA LYS A 398 1.22 -3.57 -29.84
C LYS A 398 2.37 -3.83 -28.85
N PRO A 399 3.64 -3.60 -29.24
CA PRO A 399 4.76 -3.80 -28.33
C PRO A 399 4.61 -2.89 -27.11
N ILE A 400 4.76 -3.47 -25.93
CA ILE A 400 4.80 -2.73 -24.68
C ILE A 400 6.14 -2.00 -24.67
N ALA A 401 6.12 -0.66 -24.74
CA ALA A 401 7.33 0.14 -24.60
C ALA A 401 7.97 -0.19 -23.23
N GLU A 402 9.23 -0.61 -23.23
CA GLU A 402 10.01 -0.87 -22.01
C GLU A 402 10.05 0.40 -21.15
N GLN A 403 9.16 0.48 -20.15
CA GLN A 403 9.23 1.48 -19.09
C GLN A 403 10.35 1.05 -18.15
N GLY A 404 11.60 1.35 -18.51
CA GLY A 404 12.72 0.77 -17.77
C GLY A 404 14.13 1.20 -18.11
N SER A 405 14.38 2.32 -18.80
CA SER A 405 15.70 2.96 -18.74
C SER A 405 15.59 4.27 -18.00
N SER A 406 15.87 4.24 -16.69
CA SER A 406 16.17 5.47 -15.95
C SER A 406 17.25 6.22 -16.72
N PRO A 407 17.09 7.52 -17.03
CA PRO A 407 18.21 8.30 -17.53
C PRO A 407 19.35 8.20 -16.51
N PRO A 408 20.61 8.04 -16.96
CA PRO A 408 21.74 8.01 -16.04
C PRO A 408 21.73 9.30 -15.22
N ALA A 409 21.84 9.16 -13.91
CA ALA A 409 21.85 10.27 -12.97
C ALA A 409 22.76 11.39 -13.50
N SER A 410 22.16 12.53 -13.83
CA SER A 410 22.91 13.68 -14.31
C SER A 410 23.92 14.07 -13.25
N ILE A 411 25.20 14.19 -13.63
CA ILE A 411 26.33 14.61 -12.77
C ILE A 411 26.03 15.93 -12.03
N MET A 412 25.07 16.71 -12.54
CA MET A 412 24.57 17.94 -11.92
C MET A 412 23.84 17.72 -10.59
N GLN A 413 23.27 16.53 -10.36
CA GLN A 413 22.52 16.21 -9.14
C GLN A 413 23.43 15.65 -8.02
N SER A 414 24.65 15.20 -8.34
CA SER A 414 25.66 14.80 -7.33
C SER A 414 26.46 15.99 -6.80
N LEU A 415 26.44 17.12 -7.50
CA LEU A 415 27.02 18.37 -7.02
C LEU A 415 25.97 19.12 -6.20
N ASN A 416 25.92 18.84 -4.89
CA ASN A 416 25.22 19.67 -3.90
C ASN A 416 25.87 21.06 -3.83
N LEU A 417 25.57 21.92 -4.80
CA LEU A 417 26.08 23.28 -4.88
C LEU A 417 25.49 24.11 -3.73
N ASN A 418 26.25 24.23 -2.65
CA ASN A 418 25.89 25.06 -1.51
C ASN A 418 25.91 26.54 -1.96
N ILE A 419 24.73 27.13 -2.11
CA ILE A 419 24.52 28.52 -2.52
C ILE A 419 25.35 29.50 -1.68
N MET A 420 25.62 29.17 -0.40
CA MET A 420 26.47 29.98 0.48
C MET A 420 27.94 30.04 0.01
N SER A 421 28.51 28.96 -0.53
CA SER A 421 29.90 28.97 -1.02
C SER A 421 30.02 29.74 -2.34
N ILE A 422 29.00 29.68 -3.19
CA ILE A 422 28.92 30.46 -4.42
C ILE A 422 28.88 31.96 -4.10
N ILE A 423 28.08 32.36 -3.10
CA ILE A 423 28.02 33.76 -2.64
C ILE A 423 29.38 34.21 -2.07
N GLN A 424 30.05 33.37 -1.27
CA GLN A 424 31.38 33.70 -0.74
C GLN A 424 32.44 33.87 -1.85
N ILE A 425 32.46 32.97 -2.85
CA ILE A 425 33.37 33.06 -4.00
C ILE A 425 33.07 34.31 -4.84
N ALA A 426 31.78 34.62 -5.07
CA ALA A 426 31.37 35.79 -5.82
C ALA A 426 31.83 37.09 -5.15
N VAL A 427 31.68 37.22 -3.82
CA VAL A 427 32.14 38.41 -3.10
C VAL A 427 33.67 38.51 -3.09
N LEU A 428 34.38 37.40 -2.91
CA LEU A 428 35.85 37.37 -3.00
C LEU A 428 36.34 37.81 -4.39
N ALA A 429 35.67 37.35 -5.45
CA ALA A 429 35.98 37.76 -6.82
C ALA A 429 35.72 39.26 -7.06
N ILE A 430 34.63 39.81 -6.52
CA ILE A 430 34.33 41.25 -6.61
C ILE A 430 35.39 42.07 -5.87
N VAL A 431 35.78 41.66 -4.65
CA VAL A 431 36.83 42.36 -3.88
C VAL A 431 38.18 42.28 -4.60
N ALA A 432 38.55 41.12 -5.15
CA ALA A 432 39.76 40.94 -5.94
C ALA A 432 39.75 41.79 -7.23
N LEU A 433 38.61 41.89 -7.91
CA LEU A 433 38.44 42.71 -9.10
C LEU A 433 38.58 44.21 -8.77
N VAL A 434 37.96 44.67 -7.68
CA VAL A 434 38.09 46.06 -7.23
C VAL A 434 39.54 46.38 -6.87
N LEU A 435 40.24 45.51 -6.13
CA LEU A 435 41.65 45.68 -5.80
C LEU A 435 42.55 45.64 -7.04
N GLY A 436 42.32 44.69 -7.95
CA GLY A 436 43.09 44.57 -9.19
C GLY A 436 42.94 45.78 -10.10
N LEU A 437 41.72 46.30 -10.26
CA LEU A 437 41.44 47.41 -11.16
C LEU A 437 41.86 48.77 -10.58
N PHE A 438 41.63 49.01 -9.29
CA PHE A 438 41.82 50.33 -8.67
C PHE A 438 43.13 50.50 -7.90
N VAL A 439 43.80 49.41 -7.48
CA VAL A 439 45.07 49.49 -6.74
C VAL A 439 46.24 49.02 -7.60
N VAL A 440 46.14 47.84 -8.21
CA VAL A 440 47.25 47.24 -8.97
C VAL A 440 47.45 47.96 -10.32
N ARG A 441 46.37 48.20 -11.07
CA ARG A 441 46.43 48.85 -12.38
C ARG A 441 47.08 50.26 -12.38
N PRO A 442 46.83 51.16 -11.41
CA PRO A 442 47.49 52.47 -11.38
C PRO A 442 48.96 52.40 -10.95
N ILE A 443 49.36 51.45 -10.09
CA ILE A 443 50.77 51.28 -9.67
C ILE A 443 51.62 50.79 -10.85
N LEU A 444 51.10 49.89 -11.67
CA LEU A 444 51.79 49.39 -12.88
C LEU A 444 51.85 50.42 -14.02
N LYS A 445 51.04 51.48 -13.97
CA LYS A 445 51.02 52.55 -14.99
C LYS A 445 51.79 53.81 -14.59
N SER A 446 52.40 53.86 -13.40
CA SER A 446 53.24 54.98 -12.98
C SER A 446 54.73 54.68 -13.17
N LYS A 447 55.31 55.35 -14.19
CA LYS A 447 56.73 55.56 -14.56
C LYS A 447 57.43 54.53 -15.48
N ALA A 448 57.37 54.83 -16.78
CA ALA A 448 58.56 54.88 -17.64
C ALA A 448 59.28 56.24 -17.41
N VAL A 449 60.60 56.25 -17.35
CA VAL A 449 61.45 57.46 -17.27
C VAL A 449 62.13 57.66 -18.64
N PRO A 450 62.20 58.89 -19.19
CA PRO A 450 62.82 59.16 -20.49
C PRO A 450 64.34 59.35 -20.40
N ALA A 451 65.03 59.01 -21.49
CA ALA A 451 66.45 59.23 -21.74
C ALA A 451 66.73 60.59 -22.39
N MET A 452 67.89 61.22 -22.12
CA MET A 452 68.72 61.91 -23.13
C MET A 452 70.05 62.53 -22.60
N ASN A 453 71.01 62.61 -23.55
CA ASN A 453 72.27 63.40 -23.68
C ASN A 453 73.58 62.76 -23.17
N GLU A 454 74.50 62.27 -24.03
CA GLU A 454 75.45 62.94 -24.98
C GLU A 454 76.60 63.66 -24.24
N LEU A 455 77.92 63.61 -24.52
CA LEU A 455 78.90 63.20 -25.56
C LEU A 455 80.33 63.40 -24.91
N PRO A 456 81.54 63.27 -25.52
CA PRO A 456 82.01 62.64 -26.78
C PRO A 456 83.28 61.73 -26.60
N ALA A 457 83.76 61.17 -27.72
CA ALA A 457 84.94 60.30 -27.87
C ALA A 457 86.30 61.05 -27.87
N PRO A 458 87.42 60.30 -27.82
CA PRO A 458 88.28 60.30 -29.01
C PRO A 458 88.76 58.91 -29.47
N ASP A 459 89.16 58.92 -30.73
CA ASP A 459 89.61 57.85 -31.63
C ASP A 459 91.13 57.58 -31.48
N ILE A 460 91.57 56.33 -31.74
CA ILE A 460 92.55 55.92 -32.77
C ILE A 460 93.17 54.53 -32.52
N SER A 461 92.86 53.63 -33.45
CA SER A 461 93.73 52.66 -34.17
C SER A 461 94.87 51.88 -33.49
N ALA A 462 94.77 50.57 -33.74
CA ALA A 462 95.84 49.60 -34.09
C ALA A 462 96.78 49.10 -32.98
N ILE A 463 96.90 47.77 -32.89
CA ILE A 463 98.14 46.99 -33.10
C ILE A 463 97.86 45.49 -32.82
N ASN A 464 98.10 44.68 -33.86
CA ASN A 464 98.55 43.28 -33.90
C ASN A 464 97.68 42.15 -33.28
N SER A 465 97.18 41.19 -34.07
CA SER A 465 97.85 40.14 -34.87
C SER A 465 98.29 38.93 -34.05
N ALA A 466 97.98 37.76 -34.63
CA ALA A 466 98.42 36.39 -34.33
C ALA A 466 97.58 35.58 -33.32
N GLU A 467 97.28 34.29 -33.47
CA GLU A 467 97.22 33.29 -34.56
C GLU A 467 97.01 31.92 -33.84
N ILE A 468 96.10 31.05 -34.35
CA ILE A 468 95.87 29.58 -34.13
C ILE A 468 95.96 28.94 -32.73
N THR A 469 95.00 28.08 -32.38
CA THR A 469 95.06 26.61 -32.64
C THR A 469 93.82 25.88 -32.10
N SER A 470 93.42 24.89 -32.89
CA SER A 470 92.31 23.92 -32.83
C SER A 470 92.37 22.82 -31.76
N LEU A 471 91.30 22.00 -31.75
CA LEU A 471 91.11 20.61 -31.25
C LEU A 471 90.44 20.52 -29.87
N ASP A 472 89.48 19.64 -29.58
CA ASP A 472 88.62 18.70 -30.32
C ASP A 472 87.55 18.17 -29.32
N SER A 473 86.46 17.57 -29.82
CA SER A 473 85.64 16.43 -29.32
C SER A 473 85.56 16.16 -27.79
N ASP A 474 84.45 15.89 -27.13
CA ASP A 474 83.28 15.01 -27.36
C ASP A 474 82.28 15.38 -26.23
N GLY A 475 80.96 15.22 -26.26
CA GLY A 475 80.08 14.28 -26.94
C GLY A 475 78.97 13.92 -25.92
N ALA A 476 77.70 14.11 -26.26
CA ALA A 476 76.55 13.37 -25.72
C ALA A 476 75.24 13.86 -26.38
N SER A 477 74.77 13.04 -27.30
CA SER A 477 73.48 13.06 -28.00
C SER A 477 72.33 12.59 -27.10
N LEU A 478 71.10 13.04 -27.38
CA LEU A 478 69.86 12.25 -27.47
C LEU A 478 68.74 13.10 -28.13
N PRO A 479 67.70 12.47 -28.74
CA PRO A 479 67.21 12.85 -30.07
C PRO A 479 65.86 13.58 -30.08
N ALA A 480 65.62 14.32 -31.17
CA ALA A 480 64.32 14.84 -31.55
C ALA A 480 63.54 13.77 -32.34
N LEU A 481 62.26 13.58 -31.97
CA LEU A 481 61.32 12.71 -32.65
C LEU A 481 60.32 13.57 -33.45
N THR A 482 60.33 13.32 -34.75
CA THR A 482 59.40 13.82 -35.77
C THR A 482 58.05 13.12 -35.66
N GLY A 483 56.95 13.84 -35.89
CA GLY A 483 55.61 13.29 -36.03
C GLY A 483 54.77 14.14 -36.97
N GLU A 484 54.46 13.57 -38.12
CA GLU A 484 53.60 14.05 -39.21
C GLU A 484 52.22 14.53 -38.75
N ILE A 485 51.71 15.56 -39.43
CA ILE A 485 50.29 15.97 -39.36
C ILE A 485 49.63 15.45 -40.63
N GLU A 486 48.76 14.46 -40.46
CA GLU A 486 47.88 13.93 -41.48
C GLU A 486 46.73 14.92 -41.74
N SER A 487 46.67 15.46 -42.96
CA SER A 487 45.57 16.26 -43.48
C SER A 487 44.52 15.36 -44.13
N GLY A 488 43.44 15.07 -43.41
CA GLY A 488 42.29 14.31 -43.91
C GLY A 488 40.99 15.11 -43.75
N GLY A 489 40.37 15.49 -44.87
CA GLY A 489 39.25 16.41 -44.95
C GLY A 489 37.96 15.93 -44.29
N LEU A 490 37.27 16.87 -43.66
CA LEU A 490 35.92 16.71 -43.14
C LEU A 490 34.95 17.52 -44.00
N ASN A 491 34.10 16.76 -44.67
CA ASN A 491 32.98 17.14 -45.51
C ASN A 491 31.93 17.90 -44.66
N LEU A 492 31.53 19.10 -45.08
CA LEU A 492 30.26 19.70 -44.65
C LEU A 492 29.12 19.05 -45.44
N PRO A 493 27.93 18.93 -44.83
CA PRO A 493 26.79 19.59 -45.46
C PRO A 493 25.87 20.34 -44.49
N GLU A 494 25.53 21.55 -44.94
CA GLU A 494 24.22 22.21 -44.94
C GLU A 494 23.39 22.32 -43.65
N MET A 495 23.36 23.56 -43.14
CA MET A 495 22.21 24.15 -42.48
C MET A 495 21.01 24.16 -43.42
N SER A 496 19.94 23.45 -43.03
CA SER A 496 18.58 23.77 -43.46
C SER A 496 17.84 24.39 -42.27
N THR A 497 17.38 25.61 -42.50
CA THR A 497 16.46 26.35 -41.63
C THR A 497 15.07 25.77 -41.79
N VAL A 498 14.49 25.24 -40.71
CA VAL A 498 13.05 25.01 -40.62
C VAL A 498 12.54 25.74 -39.40
N SER A 499 11.98 26.91 -39.69
CA SER A 499 10.91 27.53 -38.94
C SER A 499 9.66 26.65 -39.06
N ASP A 500 9.22 26.04 -37.95
CA ASP A 500 7.80 25.88 -37.64
C ASP A 500 7.65 25.51 -36.16
N PHE A 501 7.00 26.40 -35.41
CA PHE A 501 6.68 26.22 -34.00
C PHE A 501 5.15 26.14 -33.93
N ASP A 502 4.63 24.93 -34.11
CA ASP A 502 3.19 24.68 -34.09
C ASP A 502 2.77 24.35 -32.65
N LEU A 503 1.97 25.24 -32.07
CA LEU A 503 1.32 25.08 -30.77
C LEU A 503 0.07 24.22 -30.98
N PRO A 504 -0.21 23.19 -30.16
CA PRO A 504 -1.55 22.60 -30.18
C PRO A 504 -2.53 23.58 -29.53
N GLU A 505 -3.34 24.22 -30.35
CA GLU A 505 -4.55 24.92 -29.96
C GLU A 505 -5.46 24.01 -29.13
N LEU A 506 -5.85 24.51 -27.97
CA LEU A 506 -6.98 24.03 -27.18
C LEU A 506 -8.25 24.16 -28.01
N ASN A 507 -8.68 23.06 -28.62
CA ASN A 507 -9.99 22.96 -29.26
C ASN A 507 -11.08 22.94 -28.18
N MET A 508 -11.59 24.12 -27.85
CA MET A 508 -12.74 24.32 -26.98
C MET A 508 -14.00 24.15 -27.85
N ALA A 509 -14.74 23.07 -27.65
CA ALA A 509 -15.99 22.81 -28.34
C ALA A 509 -17.04 23.89 -27.99
N PRO A 510 -17.83 24.39 -28.97
CA PRO A 510 -18.91 25.34 -28.71
C PRO A 510 -20.14 24.59 -28.18
N MET A 511 -20.55 24.93 -26.95
CA MET A 511 -21.86 24.58 -26.40
C MET A 511 -22.93 25.53 -26.94
N ALA A 512 -23.79 25.00 -27.80
CA ALA A 512 -25.15 25.45 -28.09
C ALA A 512 -25.96 24.13 -28.26
N ASP A 513 -27.21 23.95 -27.86
CA ASP A 513 -28.32 24.87 -27.67
C ASP A 513 -29.38 24.08 -26.88
N PHE A 514 -29.90 24.59 -25.77
CA PHE A 514 -31.13 24.05 -25.13
C PHE A 514 -32.04 25.23 -24.76
N PRO A 515 -33.34 25.15 -25.05
CA PRO A 515 -34.19 26.32 -25.19
C PRO A 515 -34.61 26.90 -23.83
N ILE A 516 -34.60 28.23 -23.75
CA ILE A 516 -35.14 29.02 -22.66
C ILE A 516 -36.68 28.96 -22.72
N ALA A 517 -37.28 28.25 -21.76
CA ALA A 517 -38.66 28.46 -21.37
C ALA A 517 -38.70 29.51 -20.25
N ASN A 518 -39.27 30.66 -20.59
CA ASN A 518 -39.48 31.80 -19.73
C ASN A 518 -40.60 31.48 -18.70
N GLY A 519 -40.30 31.54 -17.40
CA GLY A 519 -41.25 31.13 -16.35
C GLY A 519 -40.87 31.60 -14.95
N MET A 520 -41.07 32.89 -14.70
CA MET A 520 -41.47 33.54 -13.44
C MET A 520 -41.23 32.80 -12.10
N GLY A 521 -40.24 33.29 -11.34
CA GLY A 521 -40.26 33.53 -9.88
C GLY A 521 -40.70 32.42 -8.89
N SER A 522 -39.77 31.95 -8.06
CA SER A 522 -39.82 32.02 -6.58
C SER A 522 -38.69 31.20 -5.93
N ASN A 523 -38.31 31.63 -4.71
CA ASN A 523 -37.16 31.22 -3.91
C ASN A 523 -36.97 29.70 -3.70
N PRO A 524 -35.72 29.21 -3.51
CA PRO A 524 -35.46 27.87 -3.02
C PRO A 524 -35.45 27.81 -1.48
N THR A 525 -35.80 26.62 -0.98
CA THR A 525 -35.57 26.04 0.36
C THR A 525 -36.59 26.27 1.48
N ASP A 526 -37.80 25.72 1.32
CA ASP A 526 -38.55 25.14 2.45
C ASP A 526 -38.41 23.60 2.44
N PRO A 527 -37.61 23.00 3.35
CA PRO A 527 -37.43 21.55 3.45
C PRO A 527 -38.70 20.79 3.86
N VAL A 528 -39.69 21.47 4.46
CA VAL A 528 -40.93 20.85 4.93
C VAL A 528 -41.85 20.49 3.77
N ALA A 529 -41.90 21.32 2.73
CA ALA A 529 -42.68 21.06 1.53
C ALA A 529 -42.20 19.79 0.79
N ARG A 530 -40.87 19.58 0.76
CA ARG A 530 -40.25 18.40 0.13
C ARG A 530 -40.54 17.11 0.91
N LEU A 531 -40.55 17.19 2.24
CA LEU A 531 -40.95 16.06 3.09
C LEU A 531 -42.43 15.70 2.89
N LYS A 532 -43.29 16.72 2.74
CA LYS A 532 -44.72 16.51 2.51
C LYS A 532 -45.00 15.83 1.16
N GLN A 533 -44.26 16.23 0.12
CA GLN A 533 -44.33 15.60 -1.20
C GLN A 533 -43.85 14.14 -1.20
N MET A 534 -42.79 13.81 -0.46
CA MET A 534 -42.32 12.41 -0.32
C MET A 534 -43.27 11.54 0.52
N ILE A 535 -44.07 12.13 1.42
CA ILE A 535 -45.07 11.39 2.19
C ILE A 535 -46.31 11.10 1.33
N GLU A 536 -46.70 12.05 0.48
CA GLU A 536 -47.84 11.91 -0.43
C GLU A 536 -47.55 10.88 -1.53
N GLU A 537 -46.35 10.91 -2.11
CA GLU A 537 -45.89 9.94 -3.13
C GLU A 537 -45.80 8.50 -2.60
N ARG A 538 -45.61 8.31 -1.27
CA ARG A 538 -45.61 6.98 -0.64
C ARG A 538 -46.95 6.51 -0.12
N GLN A 539 -47.98 7.36 -0.09
CA GLN A 539 -49.33 6.93 0.30
C GLN A 539 -50.04 6.19 -0.84
N ASP A 540 -49.81 6.60 -2.08
CA ASP A 540 -50.42 5.97 -3.26
C ASP A 540 -49.90 4.54 -3.50
N GLU A 541 -48.67 4.24 -3.08
CA GLU A 541 -48.04 2.91 -3.22
C GLU A 541 -48.55 1.86 -2.21
N ARG A 542 -49.40 2.25 -1.23
CA ARG A 542 -49.94 1.34 -0.20
C ARG A 542 -51.43 1.02 -0.35
N VAL A 543 -52.09 1.48 -1.40
CA VAL A 543 -53.54 1.24 -1.61
C VAL A 543 -53.82 0.12 -2.62
N GLU A 544 -52.80 -0.45 -3.28
CA GLU A 544 -52.93 -1.70 -4.02
C GLU A 544 -52.20 -2.86 -3.32
N VAL A 545 -52.82 -3.41 -2.28
CA VAL A 545 -52.74 -4.83 -1.87
C VAL A 545 -54.12 -5.27 -1.36
#